data_AF-A0A4V2HSD3-F1
#
_entry.id   AF-A0A4V2HSD3-F1
#
_cell.length_a   1.000
_cell.length_b   1.000
_cell.length_c   1.000
_cell.angle_alpha   90.00
_cell.angle_beta   90.00
_cell.angle_gamma   90.00
#
_symmetry.space_group_name_H-M   'P 1'
#
loop_
_entity.id
_entity.type
_entity.pdbx_description
1 polymer ?
#
loop_
_entity_poly.entity_id
_entity_poly.type
_entity_poly.pdbx_seq_one_letter_code
_entity_poly.pdbx_strand_id
1 'polypeptide(L)'
;MRVLLSCFAILFSLSATCQKQIKNDKTNDVFNGSERDSLQLWFYDRSTVMGLNEDKRNEFYNTVLYHTYKMKALEKKEKGYTSDQIRQKFNELLLKQHKEVKTILDEKQYAYYLDTYDKLLRDIYDRKGWK
;
A
#
# COMPACT_ATOMS: atom_id res chain seq x y z
N MET A 1 -48.94 -46.37 -2.23
CA MET A 1 -48.29 -45.84 -1.02
C MET A 1 -47.06 -46.72 -0.73
N ARG A 2 -45.92 -46.10 -0.41
CA ARG A 2 -44.59 -46.66 -0.10
C ARG A 2 -43.55 -46.64 -1.25
N VAL A 3 -42.83 -45.53 -1.18
CA VAL A 3 -41.55 -45.13 -1.76
C VAL A 3 -40.43 -46.10 -1.37
N LEU A 4 -39.49 -46.37 -2.30
CA LEU A 4 -38.06 -46.70 -2.10
C LEU A 4 -37.49 -46.97 -3.51
N LEU A 5 -36.28 -46.64 -3.93
CA LEU A 5 -35.16 -45.84 -3.47
C LEU A 5 -34.09 -46.07 -4.55
N SER A 6 -33.41 -45.04 -5.03
CA SER A 6 -32.01 -45.05 -5.54
C SER A 6 -31.86 -44.16 -6.79
N CYS A 7 -31.80 -42.85 -6.56
CA CYS A 7 -31.17 -41.93 -7.50
C CYS A 7 -29.73 -41.71 -7.02
N PHE A 8 -28.80 -42.49 -7.55
CA PHE A 8 -27.37 -42.23 -7.42
C PHE A 8 -26.96 -41.35 -8.61
N ALA A 9 -27.01 -40.03 -8.42
CA ALA A 9 -26.42 -39.07 -9.35
C ALA A 9 -25.44 -38.20 -8.56
N ILE A 10 -24.17 -38.62 -8.61
CA ILE A 10 -23.02 -37.84 -8.20
C ILE A 10 -22.96 -36.59 -9.07
N LEU A 11 -23.14 -35.41 -8.48
CA LEU A 11 -22.71 -34.16 -9.09
C LEU A 11 -21.61 -33.56 -8.22
N PHE A 12 -20.40 -33.68 -8.75
CA PHE A 12 -19.15 -33.10 -8.27
C PHE A 12 -19.34 -31.63 -7.89
N SER A 13 -18.95 -31.30 -6.66
CA SER A 13 -18.79 -29.93 -6.19
C SER A 13 -17.73 -29.23 -7.04
N LEU A 14 -18.15 -28.25 -7.84
CA LEU A 14 -17.24 -27.35 -8.55
C LEU A 14 -16.69 -26.33 -7.54
N SER A 15 -15.65 -26.71 -6.79
CA SER A 15 -14.86 -25.76 -6.00
C SER A 15 -14.03 -24.91 -6.97
N ALA A 16 -14.58 -23.76 -7.37
CA ALA A 16 -13.88 -22.71 -8.07
C ALA A 16 -12.76 -22.16 -7.17
N THR A 17 -11.60 -22.81 -7.21
CA THR A 17 -10.38 -22.26 -6.61
C THR A 17 -9.90 -21.17 -7.55
N CYS A 18 -10.24 -19.92 -7.24
CA CYS A 18 -9.65 -18.75 -7.88
C CYS A 18 -8.17 -18.68 -7.48
N GLN A 19 -7.31 -19.42 -8.18
CA GLN A 19 -5.88 -19.21 -8.15
C GLN A 19 -5.60 -17.86 -8.82
N LYS A 20 -5.52 -16.79 -8.02
CA LYS A 20 -4.86 -15.55 -8.43
C LYS A 20 -3.40 -15.89 -8.71
N GLN A 21 -3.07 -16.11 -9.99
CA GLN A 21 -1.69 -16.07 -10.46
C GLN A 21 -1.10 -14.72 -10.07
N ILE A 22 -0.17 -14.74 -9.11
CA ILE A 22 0.71 -13.60 -8.82
C ILE A 22 1.61 -13.47 -10.05
N LYS A 23 1.16 -12.71 -11.05
CA LYS A 23 2.02 -12.23 -12.13
C LYS A 23 3.03 -11.31 -11.49
N ASN A 24 4.27 -11.79 -11.44
CA ASN A 24 5.44 -11.04 -11.05
C ASN A 24 5.69 -9.97 -12.13
N ASP A 25 4.93 -8.88 -12.04
CA ASP A 25 5.00 -7.77 -12.97
C ASP A 25 6.29 -7.02 -12.66
N LYS A 26 7.28 -7.16 -13.54
CA LYS A 26 8.52 -6.39 -13.52
C LYS A 26 8.22 -4.94 -13.93
N THR A 27 7.33 -4.28 -13.21
CA THR A 27 7.01 -2.88 -13.41
C THR A 27 8.11 -2.05 -12.76
N ASN A 28 8.51 -0.99 -13.45
CA ASN A 28 9.35 0.09 -12.91
C ASN A 28 8.55 0.90 -11.86
N ASP A 29 7.99 0.22 -10.86
CA ASP A 29 7.22 0.80 -9.77
C ASP A 29 8.14 1.11 -8.59
N VAL A 30 7.89 2.24 -7.94
CA VAL A 30 8.54 2.63 -6.68
C VAL A 30 8.28 1.59 -5.57
N PHE A 31 7.13 0.92 -5.63
CA PHE A 31 6.71 -0.16 -4.73
C PHE A 31 6.34 -1.42 -5.51
N ASN A 32 6.93 -2.55 -5.18
CA ASN A 32 6.57 -3.84 -5.75
C ASN A 32 5.20 -4.33 -5.24
N GLY A 33 4.64 -5.38 -5.86
CA GLY A 33 3.30 -5.89 -5.53
C GLY A 33 3.14 -6.29 -4.05
N SER A 34 4.17 -6.91 -3.46
CA SER A 34 4.16 -7.26 -2.03
C SER A 34 4.23 -6.02 -1.13
N GLU A 35 4.93 -4.96 -1.55
CA GLU A 35 4.99 -3.69 -0.82
C GLU A 35 3.66 -2.94 -0.88
N ARG A 36 2.91 -3.04 -1.99
CA ARG A 36 1.55 -2.49 -2.13
C ARG A 36 0.52 -3.22 -1.29
N ASP A 37 0.54 -4.55 -1.33
CA ASP A 37 -0.35 -5.39 -0.51
C ASP A 37 -0.01 -5.21 0.97
N SER A 38 1.28 -5.10 1.29
CA SER A 38 1.75 -4.71 2.62
C SER A 38 1.25 -3.33 2.98
N LEU A 39 1.35 -2.30 2.12
CA LEU A 39 0.82 -0.96 2.40
C LEU A 39 -0.70 -0.97 2.67
N GLN A 40 -1.50 -1.69 1.89
CA GLN A 40 -2.96 -1.77 2.11
C GLN A 40 -3.33 -2.50 3.41
N LEU A 41 -2.76 -3.68 3.66
CA LEU A 41 -2.95 -4.42 4.92
C LEU A 41 -2.41 -3.62 6.12
N TRP A 42 -1.28 -2.97 5.93
CA TRP A 42 -0.65 -2.09 6.92
C TRP A 42 -1.50 -0.87 7.20
N PHE A 43 -2.18 -0.23 6.24
CA PHE A 43 -3.08 0.89 6.53
C PHE A 43 -4.28 0.45 7.37
N TYR A 44 -4.86 -0.71 7.05
CA TYR A 44 -5.98 -1.27 7.80
C TYR A 44 -5.56 -1.67 9.23
N ASP A 45 -4.48 -2.44 9.37
CA ASP A 45 -3.98 -2.88 10.67
C ASP A 45 -3.46 -1.69 11.49
N ARG A 46 -2.75 -0.75 10.88
CA ARG A 46 -2.20 0.40 11.61
C ARG A 46 -3.24 1.36 12.12
N SER A 47 -4.25 1.69 11.31
CA SER A 47 -5.29 2.63 11.75
C SER A 47 -6.07 2.05 12.94
N THR A 48 -6.22 0.72 12.94
CA THR A 48 -6.75 -0.06 14.07
C THR A 48 -5.82 -0.03 15.27
N VAL A 49 -4.52 -0.30 15.10
CA VAL A 49 -3.49 -0.25 16.17
C VAL A 49 -3.33 1.15 16.77
N MET A 50 -3.46 2.20 15.96
CA MET A 50 -3.41 3.59 16.41
C MET A 50 -4.71 4.05 17.10
N GLY A 51 -5.79 3.25 17.06
CA GLY A 51 -7.08 3.61 17.63
C GLY A 51 -7.74 4.80 16.93
N LEU A 52 -7.50 4.98 15.63
CA LEU A 52 -8.08 6.09 14.88
C LEU A 52 -9.59 5.88 14.70
N ASN A 53 -10.36 6.93 14.95
CA ASN A 53 -11.77 6.95 14.55
C ASN A 53 -11.88 6.95 13.01
N GLU A 54 -13.08 6.73 12.51
CA GLU A 54 -13.34 6.58 11.08
C GLU A 54 -12.90 7.79 10.25
N ASP A 55 -13.24 9.01 10.70
CA ASP A 55 -12.91 10.23 9.98
C ASP A 55 -11.39 10.41 9.88
N LYS A 56 -10.67 10.32 11.01
CA LYS A 56 -9.21 10.43 11.03
C LYS A 56 -8.53 9.33 10.22
N ARG A 57 -9.06 8.10 10.27
CA ARG A 57 -8.54 6.97 9.48
C ARG A 57 -8.68 7.25 7.99
N ASN A 58 -9.85 7.72 7.55
CA ASN A 58 -10.12 8.02 6.16
C ASN A 58 -9.25 9.19 5.67
N GLU A 59 -9.15 10.26 6.46
CA GLU A 59 -8.30 11.41 6.15
C GLU A 59 -6.82 11.03 6.08
N PHE A 60 -6.33 10.27 7.08
CA PHE A 60 -4.96 9.75 7.10
C PHE A 60 -4.67 8.88 5.87
N TYR A 61 -5.54 7.92 5.57
CA TYR A 61 -5.39 7.03 4.43
C TYR A 61 -5.35 7.80 3.10
N ASN A 62 -6.30 8.71 2.89
CA ASN A 62 -6.39 9.51 1.67
C ASN A 62 -5.17 10.41 1.49
N THR A 63 -4.68 11.01 2.58
CA THR A 63 -3.48 11.85 2.60
C THR A 63 -2.25 11.06 2.15
N VAL A 64 -2.00 9.90 2.76
CA VAL A 64 -0.83 9.12 2.36
C VAL A 64 -0.97 8.57 0.95
N LEU A 65 -2.16 8.10 0.56
CA LEU A 65 -2.42 7.59 -0.77
C LEU A 65 -2.14 8.67 -1.85
N TYR A 66 -2.63 9.89 -1.63
CA TYR A 66 -2.43 11.03 -2.52
C TYR A 66 -0.95 11.31 -2.79
N HIS A 67 -0.14 11.42 -1.73
CA HIS A 67 1.29 11.70 -1.87
C HIS A 67 2.05 10.52 -2.46
N THR A 68 1.69 9.29 -2.11
CA THR A 68 2.26 8.07 -2.71
C THR A 68 2.06 8.05 -4.23
N TYR A 69 0.86 8.38 -4.71
CA TYR A 69 0.59 8.49 -6.15
C TYR A 69 1.45 9.56 -6.83
N LYS A 70 1.64 10.71 -6.17
CA LYS A 70 2.50 11.78 -6.69
C LYS A 70 3.97 11.38 -6.75
N MET A 71 4.47 10.69 -5.73
CA MET A 71 5.84 10.17 -5.69
C MET A 71 6.06 9.16 -6.81
N LYS A 72 5.14 8.21 -6.99
CA LYS A 72 5.17 7.25 -8.11
C LYS A 72 5.16 7.97 -9.47
N ALA A 73 4.41 9.06 -9.59
CA ALA A 73 4.35 9.84 -10.82
C ALA A 73 5.63 10.60 -11.17
N LEU A 74 6.66 10.63 -10.32
CA LEU A 74 7.95 11.25 -10.62
C LEU A 74 8.77 10.44 -11.63
N GLU A 75 8.62 9.11 -11.64
CA GLU A 75 9.42 8.22 -12.50
C GLU A 75 8.83 8.06 -13.90
N LYS A 76 7.71 8.72 -14.18
CA LYS A 76 7.07 8.63 -15.49
C LYS A 76 7.96 9.27 -16.57
N LYS A 77 8.20 8.52 -17.65
CA LYS A 77 9.15 8.87 -18.71
C LYS A 77 8.89 10.26 -19.31
N GLU A 78 7.63 10.66 -19.46
CA GLU A 78 7.23 11.96 -20.01
C GLU A 78 7.73 13.16 -19.20
N LYS A 79 8.14 12.95 -17.94
CA LYS A 79 8.69 14.03 -17.11
C LYS A 79 10.16 14.32 -17.37
N GLY A 80 10.90 13.37 -17.96
CA GLY A 80 12.31 13.55 -18.32
C GLY A 80 13.24 13.89 -17.14
N TYR A 81 12.87 13.52 -15.91
CA TYR A 81 13.68 13.84 -14.73
C TYR A 81 14.91 12.93 -14.62
N THR A 82 16.02 13.49 -14.15
CA THR A 82 17.19 12.72 -13.71
C THR A 82 16.94 12.06 -12.36
N SER A 83 17.76 11.07 -11.99
CA SER A 83 17.67 10.40 -10.69
C SER A 83 17.74 11.40 -9.52
N ASP A 84 18.64 12.38 -9.60
CA ASP A 84 18.76 13.42 -8.55
C ASP A 84 17.52 14.31 -8.45
N GLN A 85 16.93 14.68 -9.59
CA GLN A 85 15.70 15.46 -9.60
C GLN A 85 14.52 14.67 -9.03
N ILE A 86 14.45 13.36 -9.33
CA ILE A 86 13.45 12.47 -8.74
C ILE A 86 13.64 12.41 -7.22
N ARG A 87 14.86 12.18 -6.73
CA ARG A 87 15.18 12.16 -5.30
C ARG A 87 14.77 13.45 -4.60
N GLN A 88 15.13 14.61 -5.15
CA GLN A 88 14.78 15.91 -4.58
C GLN A 88 13.25 16.08 -4.48
N LYS A 89 12.53 15.83 -5.58
CA LYS A 89 11.06 15.96 -5.61
C LYS A 89 10.37 14.94 -4.73
N PHE A 90 10.92 13.74 -4.61
CA PHE A 90 10.44 12.70 -3.71
C PHE A 90 10.52 13.18 -2.26
N ASN A 91 11.66 13.74 -1.85
CA ASN A 91 11.85 14.31 -0.52
C ASN A 91 10.92 15.49 -0.24
N GLU A 92 10.71 16.37 -1.21
CA GLU A 92 9.74 17.47 -1.09
C GLU A 92 8.31 16.97 -0.87
N LEU A 93 7.88 15.94 -1.59
CA LEU A 93 6.56 15.32 -1.40
C LEU A 93 6.46 14.63 -0.04
N LEU A 94 7.53 13.95 0.39
CA LEU A 94 7.58 13.27 1.67
C LEU A 94 7.44 14.26 2.82
N LEU A 95 8.16 15.39 2.78
CA LEU A 95 8.05 16.45 3.77
C LEU A 95 6.64 17.05 3.83
N LYS A 96 5.97 17.21 2.67
CA LYS A 96 4.57 17.67 2.62
C LYS A 96 3.64 16.66 3.28
N GLN A 97 3.77 15.39 2.93
CA GLN A 97 2.98 14.33 3.53
C GLN A 97 3.19 14.26 5.04
N HIS A 98 4.42 14.34 5.53
CA HIS A 98 4.72 14.35 6.97
C HIS A 98 4.06 15.51 7.71
N LYS A 99 4.00 16.69 7.09
CA LYS A 99 3.33 17.86 7.67
C LYS A 99 1.82 17.67 7.73
N GLU A 100 1.21 17.20 6.65
CA GLU A 100 -0.24 16.96 6.58
C GLU A 100 -0.66 15.81 7.53
N VAL A 101 0.10 14.72 7.60
CA VAL A 101 -0.19 13.63 8.53
C VAL A 101 -0.09 14.08 9.99
N LYS A 102 0.82 15.01 10.32
CA LYS A 102 0.98 15.55 11.67
C LYS A 102 -0.25 16.34 12.14
N THR A 103 -1.07 16.87 11.23
CA THR A 103 -2.31 17.58 11.62
C THR A 103 -3.47 16.62 11.91
N ILE A 104 -3.36 15.36 11.49
CA ILE A 104 -4.41 14.34 11.64
C ILE A 104 -4.17 13.49 12.90
N LEU A 105 -2.91 13.09 13.10
CA LEU A 105 -2.48 12.18 14.15
C LEU A 105 -2.08 12.95 15.42
N ASP A 106 -2.31 12.35 16.59
CA ASP A 106 -1.69 12.83 17.82
C ASP A 106 -0.19 12.50 17.86
N GLU A 107 0.52 12.99 18.89
CA GLU A 107 1.97 12.82 19.00
C GLU A 107 2.42 11.36 19.02
N LYS A 108 1.68 10.46 19.70
CA LYS A 108 2.04 9.05 19.82
C LYS A 108 1.81 8.33 18.49
N GLN A 109 0.66 8.59 17.86
CA GLN A 109 0.30 8.06 16.56
C GLN A 109 1.28 8.54 15.48
N TYR A 110 1.69 9.82 15.54
CA TYR A 110 2.65 10.40 14.63
C TYR A 110 4.05 9.81 14.80
N ALA A 111 4.51 9.59 16.03
CA ALA A 111 5.78 8.92 16.29
C ALA A 111 5.80 7.49 15.71
N TYR A 112 4.71 6.74 15.89
CA TYR A 112 4.55 5.42 15.28
C TYR A 112 4.52 5.49 13.75
N TYR A 113 3.86 6.50 13.19
CA TYR A 113 3.88 6.76 11.75
C TYR A 113 5.31 6.94 11.22
N LEU A 114 6.13 7.77 11.89
CA LEU A 114 7.51 8.05 11.52
C LEU A 114 8.39 6.80 11.56
N ASP A 115 8.32 5.97 12.61
CA ASP A 115 9.15 4.76 12.75
C ASP A 115 9.06 3.84 11.52
N THR A 116 7.86 3.63 11.00
CA THR A 116 7.74 2.76 9.82
C THR A 116 8.04 3.47 8.51
N TYR A 117 7.83 4.78 8.43
CA TYR A 117 8.36 5.52 7.28
C TYR A 117 9.89 5.42 7.24
N ASP A 118 10.55 5.45 8.39
CA ASP A 118 12.00 5.29 8.50
C ASP A 118 12.50 3.93 7.96
N LYS A 119 11.72 2.86 8.13
CA LYS A 119 11.99 1.54 7.54
C LYS A 119 11.74 1.54 6.04
N LEU A 120 10.58 2.03 5.60
CA LEU A 120 10.21 2.09 4.19
C LEU A 120 11.19 2.93 3.36
N LEU A 121 11.61 4.07 3.89
CA LEU A 121 12.51 5.00 3.20
C LEU A 121 13.91 4.42 3.05
N ARG A 122 14.42 3.69 4.06
CA ARG A 122 15.69 2.96 3.94
C ARG A 122 15.65 2.01 2.74
N ASP A 123 14.62 1.17 2.65
CA ASP A 123 14.48 0.21 1.56
C ASP A 123 14.39 0.90 0.18
N ILE A 124 13.67 2.03 0.09
CA ILE A 124 13.58 2.80 -1.17
C ILE A 124 14.94 3.39 -1.54
N TYR A 125 15.63 4.02 -0.58
CA TYR A 125 16.92 4.67 -0.82
C TYR A 125 17.97 3.64 -1.28
N ASP A 126 18.02 2.49 -0.62
CA ASP A 126 18.93 1.40 -0.96
C ASP A 126 18.66 0.88 -2.38
N ARG A 127 17.38 0.62 -2.73
CA ARG A 127 17.01 0.16 -4.09
C ARG A 127 17.32 1.19 -5.17
N LYS A 128 17.15 2.47 -4.88
CA LYS A 128 17.37 3.56 -5.84
C LYS A 128 18.84 4.01 -5.90
N GLY A 129 19.69 3.50 -5.01
CA GLY A 129 21.08 3.93 -4.86
C GLY A 129 21.21 5.40 -4.45
N TRP A 130 20.19 5.93 -3.77
CA TRP A 130 20.19 7.30 -3.27
C TRP A 130 20.98 7.35 -1.96
N LYS A 131 21.91 8.31 -1.88
CA LYS A 131 22.69 8.60 -0.67
C LYS A 131 22.16 9.86 0.01
#